data_AF-A0A9J6G1M6-F1
#
_entry.id   AF-A0A9J6G1M6-F1
#
_cell.length_a   1.000
_cell.length_b   1.000
_cell.length_c   1.000
_cell.angle_alpha   90.00
_cell.angle_beta   90.00
_cell.angle_gamma   90.00
#
_symmetry.space_group_name_H-M   'P 1'
#
loop_
_entity.id
_entity.type
_entity.pdbx_description
1 polymer ?
#
loop_
_entity_poly.entity_id
_entity_poly.type
_entity_poly.pdbx_seq_one_letter_code
_entity_poly.pdbx_strand_id
1 'polypeptide(L)'
;MTIVFEFISSSSRFVAGTRDATSRQGARASAGVSQCKICADAEADVVFKPCGHRVTCQECCLRCKLCLICAKPVQAKVRSDGQPVQATQANQRRQQELDAKLKELEDRHQCAICMERTRNVVFLCGHGACTECSANLDCCHMCRVPVERKIPIFSG
;
A
#
# COMPACT_ATOMS: atom_id res chain seq x y z
N MET A 1 -46.94 -16.43 -39.46
CA MET A 1 -46.06 -16.86 -40.56
C MET A 1 -44.79 -17.42 -39.95
N THR A 2 -44.89 -18.67 -39.52
CA THR A 2 -43.78 -19.53 -39.11
C THR A 2 -43.17 -20.12 -40.37
N ILE A 3 -41.89 -19.86 -40.62
CA ILE A 3 -41.07 -20.66 -41.52
C ILE A 3 -39.88 -21.15 -40.71
N VAL A 4 -40.03 -22.39 -40.27
CA VAL A 4 -38.99 -23.34 -39.91
C VAL A 4 -38.24 -23.73 -41.18
N PHE A 5 -36.91 -23.80 -41.15
CA PHE A 5 -36.05 -24.51 -42.12
C PHE A 5 -34.61 -24.49 -41.56
N GLU A 6 -33.81 -25.54 -41.50
CA GLU A 6 -34.03 -26.96 -41.30
C GLU A 6 -32.70 -27.51 -40.74
N PHE A 7 -32.81 -28.54 -39.92
CA PHE A 7 -31.71 -29.31 -39.36
C PHE A 7 -31.35 -30.41 -40.37
N ILE A 8 -30.13 -30.46 -40.90
CA ILE A 8 -29.59 -31.68 -41.54
C ILE A 8 -28.19 -31.97 -41.01
N SER A 9 -28.11 -33.14 -40.36
CA SER A 9 -26.94 -33.86 -39.88
C SER A 9 -25.84 -34.03 -40.93
N SER A 10 -24.58 -33.93 -40.50
CA SER A 10 -23.53 -34.82 -41.00
C SER A 10 -22.45 -35.03 -39.94
N SER A 11 -22.18 -36.31 -39.74
CA SER A 11 -21.45 -36.90 -38.63
C SER A 11 -19.93 -36.86 -38.80
N SER A 12 -19.25 -36.77 -37.65
CA SER A 12 -17.99 -37.43 -37.30
C SER A 12 -16.73 -37.12 -38.11
N ARG A 13 -15.81 -36.35 -37.50
CA ARG A 13 -14.43 -36.83 -37.27
C ARG A 13 -13.94 -36.48 -35.88
N PHE A 14 -13.75 -37.56 -35.14
CA PHE A 14 -13.10 -37.70 -33.85
C PHE A 14 -11.63 -37.27 -33.99
N VAL A 15 -11.20 -36.26 -33.22
CA VAL A 15 -9.79 -36.08 -32.88
C VAL A 15 -9.68 -36.11 -31.36
N ALA A 16 -9.11 -37.21 -30.88
CA ALA A 16 -8.77 -37.43 -29.49
C ALA A 16 -7.71 -36.41 -29.05
N GLY A 17 -8.12 -35.37 -28.33
CA GLY A 17 -7.22 -34.51 -27.57
C GLY A 17 -6.96 -35.18 -26.23
N THR A 18 -5.81 -35.83 -26.10
CA THR A 18 -5.35 -36.47 -24.87
C THR A 18 -5.31 -35.46 -23.74
N ARG A 19 -6.19 -35.68 -22.75
CA ARG A 19 -6.06 -35.07 -21.42
C ARG A 19 -4.78 -35.61 -20.82
N ASP A 20 -3.73 -34.80 -20.78
CA ASP A 20 -2.51 -35.14 -20.05
C ASP A 20 -2.80 -35.11 -18.55
N ALA A 21 -3.29 -36.25 -18.08
CA ALA A 21 -3.30 -36.66 -16.71
C ALA A 21 -1.86 -37.04 -16.31
N THR A 22 -0.97 -36.06 -16.19
CA THR A 22 0.24 -36.27 -15.37
C THR A 22 -0.13 -36.10 -13.91
N SER A 23 -0.78 -37.15 -13.41
CA SER A 23 -0.70 -37.59 -12.02
C SER A 23 0.76 -37.59 -11.59
N ARG A 24 1.11 -36.65 -10.70
CA ARG A 24 2.22 -36.83 -9.76
C ARG A 24 1.63 -36.77 -8.37
N GLN A 25 0.93 -37.84 -8.01
CA GLN A 25 0.64 -38.18 -6.62
C GLN A 25 1.95 -38.53 -5.93
N GLY A 26 2.63 -37.49 -5.43
CA GLY A 26 3.66 -37.61 -4.41
C GLY A 26 2.99 -37.42 -3.05
N ALA A 27 2.43 -38.49 -2.49
CA ALA A 27 2.03 -38.52 -1.09
C ALA A 27 3.29 -38.42 -0.22
N ARG A 28 3.74 -37.19 0.05
CA ARG A 28 4.59 -36.91 1.20
C ARG A 28 3.65 -36.70 2.38
N ALA A 29 3.81 -37.54 3.41
CA ALA A 29 3.23 -37.30 4.72
C ALA A 29 3.77 -35.94 5.24
N SER A 30 3.03 -34.86 4.99
CA SER A 30 3.38 -33.52 5.45
C SER A 30 2.73 -33.30 6.81
N ALA A 31 3.55 -33.10 7.83
CA ALA A 31 3.11 -32.66 9.13
C ALA A 31 2.29 -31.35 9.02
N GLY A 32 0.96 -31.45 9.14
CA GLY A 32 0.07 -30.45 9.75
C GLY A 32 0.08 -28.99 9.26
N VAL A 33 0.42 -28.67 8.01
CA VAL A 33 0.34 -27.29 7.52
C VAL A 33 -1.08 -26.98 7.00
N SER A 34 -1.79 -26.08 7.68
CA SER A 34 -3.11 -25.61 7.25
C SER A 34 -2.98 -24.59 6.11
N GLN A 35 -3.81 -24.70 5.08
CA GLN A 35 -3.86 -23.73 3.98
C GLN A 35 -4.65 -22.47 4.39
N CYS A 36 -4.32 -21.32 3.79
CA CYS A 36 -5.04 -20.06 4.00
C CYS A 36 -6.52 -20.21 3.63
N LYS A 37 -7.41 -19.90 4.58
CA LYS A 37 -8.87 -19.99 4.39
C LYS A 37 -9.48 -18.88 3.51
N ILE A 38 -8.68 -17.88 3.10
CA ILE A 38 -9.14 -16.78 2.25
C ILE A 38 -8.78 -17.03 0.79
N CYS A 39 -7.50 -17.20 0.45
CA CYS A 39 -7.08 -17.44 -0.93
C CYS A 39 -7.06 -18.92 -1.32
N ALA A 40 -6.91 -19.84 -0.36
CA ALA A 40 -6.68 -21.26 -0.64
C ALA A 40 -5.51 -21.54 -1.60
N ASP A 41 -4.53 -20.63 -1.66
CA ASP A 41 -3.34 -20.75 -2.51
C ASP A 41 -2.05 -20.87 -1.70
N ALA A 42 -1.95 -20.14 -0.58
CA ALA A 42 -0.76 -20.08 0.27
C ALA A 42 -0.97 -20.76 1.63
N GLU A 43 0.13 -21.07 2.32
CA GLU A 43 0.10 -21.63 3.67
C GLU A 43 -0.45 -20.62 4.69
N ALA A 44 -1.26 -21.10 5.63
CA ALA A 44 -1.65 -20.33 6.79
C ALA A 44 -0.49 -20.31 7.79
N ASP A 45 0.38 -19.31 7.68
CA ASP A 45 1.54 -19.12 8.57
C ASP A 45 1.32 -18.03 9.63
N VAL A 46 0.20 -17.32 9.60
CA VAL A 46 -0.09 -16.21 10.54
C VAL A 46 -0.98 -16.65 11.70
N VAL A 47 -0.47 -16.44 12.92
CA VAL A 47 -1.15 -16.62 14.20
C VAL A 47 -1.78 -15.30 14.66
N PHE A 48 -3.08 -15.33 14.97
CA PHE A 48 -3.80 -14.20 15.55
C PHE A 48 -3.73 -14.19 17.07
N LYS A 49 -3.49 -13.03 17.66
CA LYS A 49 -3.52 -12.82 19.11
C LYS A 49 -4.76 -12.02 19.53
N PRO A 50 -5.38 -12.34 20.69
CA PRO A 50 -4.94 -13.33 21.68
C PRO A 50 -5.35 -14.79 21.39
N CYS A 51 -6.18 -15.04 20.37
CA CYS A 51 -6.86 -16.34 20.23
C CYS A 51 -5.98 -17.54 19.79
N GLY A 52 -4.79 -17.30 19.25
CA GLY A 52 -3.83 -18.34 18.86
C GLY A 52 -4.14 -19.06 17.54
N HIS A 53 -5.22 -18.72 16.84
CA HIS A 53 -5.60 -19.40 15.60
C HIS A 53 -4.67 -19.03 14.45
N ARG A 54 -4.29 -20.04 13.66
CA ARG A 54 -3.47 -19.91 12.46
C ARG A 54 -4.26 -20.28 11.21
N VAL A 55 -4.76 -19.27 10.50
CA VAL A 55 -5.82 -19.46 9.47
C VAL A 55 -5.62 -18.75 8.14
N THR A 56 -4.68 -17.82 8.08
CA THR A 56 -4.44 -17.00 6.89
C THR A 56 -2.96 -16.92 6.57
N CYS A 57 -2.62 -16.74 5.29
CA CYS A 57 -1.29 -16.33 4.87
C CYS A 57 -1.02 -14.86 5.23
N GLN A 58 0.24 -14.43 5.09
CA GLN A 58 0.70 -13.07 5.36
C GLN A 58 -0.07 -11.97 4.63
N GLU A 59 -0.52 -12.23 3.39
CA GLU A 59 -1.18 -11.22 2.58
C GLU A 59 -2.66 -11.08 2.93
N CYS A 60 -3.38 -12.21 3.00
CA CYS A 60 -4.80 -12.20 3.34
C CYS A 60 -5.05 -11.75 4.78
N CYS A 61 -4.09 -11.98 5.69
CA CYS A 61 -4.27 -11.60 7.09
C CYS A 61 -4.32 -10.08 7.29
N LEU A 62 -3.74 -9.27 6.40
CA LEU A 62 -3.60 -7.82 6.58
C LEU A 62 -4.96 -7.13 6.76
N ARG A 63 -5.99 -7.62 6.10
CA ARG A 63 -7.36 -7.07 6.18
C ARG A 63 -8.21 -7.65 7.32
N CYS A 64 -7.75 -8.69 8.01
CA CYS A 64 -8.50 -9.32 9.08
C CYS A 64 -8.53 -8.43 10.34
N LYS A 65 -9.73 -8.06 10.78
CA LYS A 65 -9.97 -7.42 12.09
C LYS A 65 -10.50 -8.41 13.14
N LEU A 66 -11.12 -9.50 12.70
CA LEU A 66 -11.65 -10.59 13.52
C LEU A 66 -11.03 -11.93 13.07
N CYS A 67 -10.93 -12.88 13.99
CA CYS A 67 -10.50 -14.24 13.68
C CYS A 67 -11.58 -15.02 12.93
N LEU A 68 -11.24 -15.67 11.82
CA LEU A 68 -12.18 -16.45 11.01
C LEU A 68 -12.71 -17.74 11.68
N ILE A 69 -12.11 -18.16 12.79
CA ILE A 69 -12.54 -19.36 13.54
C ILE A 69 -13.42 -19.01 14.73
N CYS A 70 -13.02 -18.00 15.52
CA CYS A 70 -13.66 -17.70 16.80
C CYS A 70 -14.28 -16.31 16.88
N ALA A 71 -14.24 -15.53 15.79
CA ALA A 71 -14.77 -14.17 15.69
C ALA A 71 -14.21 -13.15 16.71
N LYS A 72 -13.23 -13.51 17.53
CA LYS A 72 -12.58 -12.60 18.48
C LYS A 72 -11.77 -11.52 17.74
N PRO A 73 -11.67 -10.29 18.29
CA PRO A 73 -10.87 -9.22 17.70
C PRO A 73 -9.39 -9.60 17.63
N VAL A 74 -8.77 -9.30 16.49
CA VAL A 74 -7.35 -9.54 16.24
C VAL A 74 -6.58 -8.31 16.69
N GLN A 75 -5.83 -8.44 17.79
CA GLN A 75 -5.01 -7.37 18.35
C GLN A 75 -3.59 -7.37 17.76
N ALA A 76 -3.05 -8.56 17.45
CA ALA A 76 -1.77 -8.69 16.78
C ALA A 76 -1.77 -9.88 15.81
N LYS A 77 -0.92 -9.80 14.79
CA LYS A 77 -0.72 -10.80 13.73
C LYS A 77 0.76 -11.12 13.70
N VAL A 78 1.09 -12.38 13.99
CA VAL A 78 2.48 -12.83 14.12
C VAL A 78 2.64 -14.07 13.26
N ARG A 79 3.75 -14.20 12.55
CA ARG A 79 4.08 -15.42 11.82
C ARG A 79 4.38 -16.57 12.80
N SER A 80 4.37 -17.80 12.29
CA SER A 80 4.66 -19.01 13.08
C SER A 80 6.09 -19.04 13.65
N ASP A 81 7.02 -18.31 13.05
CA ASP A 81 8.40 -18.11 13.50
C ASP A 81 8.54 -17.04 14.61
N GLY A 82 7.43 -16.42 15.03
CA GLY A 82 7.41 -15.35 16.03
C GLY A 82 7.68 -13.95 15.47
N GLN A 83 7.96 -13.80 14.17
CA GLN A 83 8.18 -12.51 13.55
C GLN A 83 6.87 -11.77 13.25
N PRO A 84 6.84 -10.42 13.32
CA PRO A 84 5.67 -9.66 12.92
C PRO A 84 5.37 -9.86 11.43
N VAL A 85 4.09 -9.87 11.06
CA VAL A 85 3.70 -9.88 9.63
C VAL A 85 4.11 -8.55 9.00
N GLN A 86 4.96 -8.61 7.97
CA GLN A 86 5.40 -7.43 7.24
C GLN A 86 4.35 -6.97 6.22
N ALA A 87 4.33 -5.67 5.91
CA ALA A 87 3.53 -5.14 4.81
C ALA A 87 3.97 -5.78 3.47
N THR A 88 3.02 -6.03 2.56
CA THR A 88 3.34 -6.55 1.21
C THR A 88 4.27 -5.60 0.47
N GLN A 89 5.07 -6.12 -0.47
CA GLN A 89 5.99 -5.29 -1.27
C GLN A 89 5.25 -4.17 -2.02
N ALA A 90 4.04 -4.44 -2.52
CA ALA A 90 3.20 -3.42 -3.16
C ALA A 90 2.79 -2.30 -2.18
N ASN A 91 2.41 -2.65 -0.94
CA ASN A 91 2.10 -1.69 0.10
C ASN A 91 3.35 -0.90 0.55
N GLN A 92 4.49 -1.57 0.68
CA GLN A 92 5.77 -0.92 1.00
C GLN A 92 6.17 0.10 -0.06
N ARG A 93 6.08 -0.26 -1.36
CA ARG A 93 6.37 0.66 -2.47
C ARG A 93 5.44 1.87 -2.48
N ARG A 94 4.13 1.65 -2.28
CA ARG A 94 3.16 2.75 -2.17
C ARG A 94 3.49 3.66 -0.99
N GLN A 95 3.85 3.09 0.16
CA GLN A 95 4.25 3.88 1.32
C GLN A 95 5.48 4.74 1.01
N GLN A 96 6.51 4.15 0.41
CA GLN A 96 7.71 4.87 -0.01
C GLN A 96 7.39 6.00 -1.01
N GLU A 97 6.50 5.77 -1.98
CA GLU A 97 6.08 6.79 -2.93
C GLU A 97 5.36 7.95 -2.24
N LEU A 98 4.45 7.65 -1.31
CA LEU A 98 3.72 8.66 -0.55
C LEU A 98 4.65 9.46 0.36
N ASP A 99 5.59 8.80 1.03
CA ASP A 99 6.58 9.43 1.89
C ASP A 99 7.50 10.35 1.08
N ALA A 100 7.91 9.93 -0.13
CA ALA A 100 8.69 10.75 -1.04
C ALA A 100 7.92 12.00 -1.50
N LYS A 101 6.64 11.85 -1.84
CA LYS A 101 5.77 12.99 -2.20
C LYS A 101 5.56 13.94 -1.03
N LEU A 102 5.37 13.41 0.18
CA LEU A 102 5.24 14.25 1.38
C LEU A 102 6.49 15.09 1.58
N LYS A 103 7.67 14.47 1.52
CA LYS A 103 8.94 15.16 1.63
C LYS A 103 9.11 16.25 0.55
N GLU A 104 8.78 15.96 -0.70
CA GLU A 104 8.83 16.96 -1.79
C GLU A 104 7.91 18.16 -1.52
N LEU A 105 6.68 17.91 -1.03
CA LEU A 105 5.76 18.97 -0.68
C LEU A 105 6.27 19.79 0.52
N GLU A 106 6.80 19.14 1.56
CA GLU A 106 7.39 19.78 2.73
C GLU A 106 8.59 20.66 2.35
N ASP A 107 9.52 20.13 1.56
CA ASP A 107 10.72 20.83 1.07
C ASP A 107 10.32 22.08 0.27
N ARG A 108 9.28 21.99 -0.56
CA ARG A 108 8.77 23.14 -1.30
C ARG A 108 8.28 24.25 -0.37
N HIS A 109 7.83 23.99 0.85
CA HIS A 109 7.35 25.01 1.80
C HIS A 109 8.43 25.54 2.76
N GLN A 110 9.62 24.96 2.76
CA GLN A 110 10.73 25.39 3.62
C GLN A 110 11.33 26.72 3.19
N CYS A 111 11.92 27.42 4.16
CA CYS A 111 12.66 28.66 3.96
C CYS A 111 13.91 28.38 3.13
N ALA A 112 14.00 28.97 1.94
CA ALA A 112 15.13 28.78 1.03
C ALA A 112 16.47 29.33 1.57
N ILE A 113 16.45 30.03 2.72
CA ILE A 113 17.65 30.56 3.37
C ILE A 113 18.23 29.56 4.36
N CYS A 114 17.43 29.04 5.30
CA CYS A 114 17.93 28.13 6.33
C CYS A 114 17.62 26.66 6.07
N MET A 115 16.67 26.32 5.21
CA MET A 115 16.22 24.93 4.95
C MET A 115 15.82 24.15 6.23
N GLU A 116 15.47 24.86 7.30
CA GLU A 116 15.11 24.26 8.60
C GLU A 116 13.68 24.59 9.03
N ARG A 117 13.18 25.78 8.69
CA ARG A 117 11.89 26.32 9.11
C ARG A 117 10.99 26.56 7.91
N THR A 118 9.69 26.51 8.10
CA THR A 118 8.71 26.82 7.05
C THR A 118 8.70 28.32 6.72
N ARG A 119 8.36 28.65 5.47
CA ARG A 119 8.14 30.04 5.05
C ARG A 119 6.82 30.53 5.66
N ASN A 120 6.93 31.43 6.62
CA ASN A 120 5.80 32.01 7.34
C ASN A 120 5.81 33.56 7.33
N VAL A 121 6.67 34.17 6.52
CA VAL A 121 6.67 35.61 6.24
C VAL A 121 6.74 35.82 4.73
N VAL A 122 5.86 36.68 4.20
CA VAL A 122 5.87 37.12 2.80
C VAL A 122 6.16 38.61 2.71
N PHE A 123 6.91 39.01 1.68
CA PHE A 123 7.19 40.39 1.32
C PHE A 123 6.21 40.90 0.26
N LEU A 124 6.13 42.21 0.04
CA LEU A 124 5.24 42.79 -0.98
C LEU A 124 5.58 42.41 -2.41
N CYS A 125 6.82 41.99 -2.67
CA CYS A 125 7.21 41.41 -3.94
C CYS A 125 6.73 39.96 -4.15
N GLY A 126 6.01 39.37 -3.18
CA GLY A 126 5.44 38.01 -3.27
C GLY A 126 6.35 36.87 -2.82
N HIS A 127 7.64 37.14 -2.57
CA HIS A 127 8.59 36.15 -2.06
C HIS A 127 8.56 36.09 -0.53
N GLY A 128 9.06 34.99 0.05
CA GLY A 128 8.96 34.77 1.49
C GLY A 128 10.10 33.97 2.10
N ALA A 129 10.28 34.13 3.40
CA ALA A 129 11.26 33.45 4.25
C ALA A 129 10.61 33.05 5.58
N CYS A 130 11.33 32.36 6.45
CA CYS A 130 10.88 32.17 7.83
C CYS A 130 11.09 33.45 8.65
N THR A 131 10.37 33.59 9.78
CA THR A 131 10.48 34.76 10.69
C THR A 131 11.93 35.09 11.03
N GLU A 132 12.71 34.09 11.43
CA GLU A 132 14.11 34.25 11.84
C GLU A 132 15.00 34.78 10.70
N CYS A 133 14.90 34.18 9.52
CA CYS A 133 15.69 34.62 8.38
C CYS A 133 15.22 35.97 7.83
N SER A 134 13.92 36.27 7.92
CA SER A 134 13.34 37.52 7.44
C SER A 134 13.74 38.72 8.32
N ALA A 135 14.06 38.51 9.60
CA ALA A 135 14.39 39.59 10.54
C ALA A 135 15.52 40.48 10.03
N ASN A 136 16.58 39.86 9.48
CA ASN A 136 17.80 40.53 9.03
C ASN A 136 17.81 40.88 7.53
N LEU A 137 16.67 40.85 6.85
CA LEU A 137 16.58 41.20 5.42
C LEU A 137 16.03 42.61 5.22
N ASP A 138 16.84 43.45 4.59
CA ASP A 138 16.44 44.77 4.05
C ASP A 138 16.08 44.69 2.55
N CYS A 139 16.53 43.63 1.87
CA CYS A 139 16.22 43.33 0.47
C CYS A 139 15.78 41.87 0.34
N CYS A 140 14.86 41.60 -0.60
CA CYS A 140 14.38 40.25 -0.85
C CYS A 140 15.50 39.36 -1.40
N HIS A 141 15.75 38.21 -0.77
CA HIS A 141 16.78 37.26 -1.22
C HIS A 141 16.52 36.61 -2.60
N MET A 142 15.29 36.67 -3.11
CA MET A 142 14.91 36.08 -4.40
C MET A 142 14.99 37.08 -5.55
N CYS A 143 14.45 38.29 -5.36
CA CYS A 143 14.37 39.31 -6.42
C CYS A 143 15.17 40.59 -6.15
N ARG A 144 15.83 40.70 -5.00
CA ARG A 144 16.69 41.83 -4.58
C ARG A 144 15.99 43.19 -4.47
N VAL A 145 14.67 43.24 -4.55
CA VAL A 145 13.87 44.45 -4.30
C VAL A 145 13.86 44.77 -2.79
N PRO A 146 13.92 46.07 -2.38
CA PRO A 146 13.82 46.48 -0.97
C PRO A 146 12.57 45.93 -0.28
N VAL A 147 12.71 45.49 0.97
CA VAL A 147 11.61 44.94 1.77
C VAL A 147 10.89 46.08 2.47
N GLU A 148 9.75 46.51 1.91
CA GLU A 148 8.91 47.55 2.52
C GLU A 148 8.09 47.04 3.72
N ARG A 149 7.67 45.77 3.67
CA ARG A 149 6.84 45.16 4.73
C ARG A 149 7.05 43.66 4.80
N LYS A 150 7.03 43.14 6.03
CA LYS A 150 7.15 41.71 6.37
C LYS A 150 5.79 41.26 6.93
N ILE A 151 5.05 40.46 6.17
CA ILE A 151 3.68 40.05 6.51
C ILE A 151 3.72 38.60 6.98
N PRO A 152 3.41 38.30 8.25
CA PRO A 152 3.25 36.92 8.72
C PRO A 152 2.09 36.23 7.99
N ILE A 153 2.29 34.98 7.60
CA ILE A 153 1.23 34.13 7.02
C ILE A 153 1.00 32.93 7.94
N PHE A 154 -0.26 32.68 8.27
CA PHE A 154 -0.68 31.51 9.04
C PHE A 154 -1.26 30.49 8.06
N SER A 155 -0.46 29.49 7.70
CA SER A 155 -0.95 28.28 7.04
C SER A 155 -1.33 27.28 8.14
N GLY A 156 -2.64 27.06 8.31
CA GLY A 156 -3.22 26.11 9.26
C GLY A 156 -3.10 24.65 8.83
#